data_AF-A0A239PC78-F1
#
_entry.id   AF-A0A239PC78-F1
#
_cell.length_a   1.000
_cell.length_b   1.000
_cell.length_c   1.000
_cell.angle_alpha   90.00
_cell.angle_beta   90.00
_cell.angle_gamma   90.00
#
_symmetry.space_group_name_H-M   'P 1'
#
loop_
_entity.id
_entity.type
_entity.pdbx_description
1 polymer ?
#
loop_
_entity_poly.entity_id
_entity_poly.type
_entity_poly.pdbx_seq_one_letter_code
_entity_poly.pdbx_strand_id
1 'polypeptide(L)' 'MHSFHLGRFTVTRVGYGAMQLAGPGVFGPPGNRDEALAVLRTVVQAGVNHIDRHF' A
#
# COMPACT_ATOMS: atom_id res chain seq x y z
N MET A 1 -0.67 15.39 -8.34
CA MET A 1 -0.53 14.97 -6.93
C MET A 1 0.54 15.83 -6.27
N HIS A 2 0.36 16.23 -5.01
CA HIS A 2 1.41 16.92 -4.23
C HIS A 2 2.38 15.90 -3.66
N SER A 3 3.67 16.24 -3.56
CA SER A 3 4.74 15.34 -3.10
C SER A 3 5.66 16.02 -2.09
N PHE A 4 6.35 15.23 -1.25
CA PHE A 4 7.33 15.70 -0.27
C PHE A 4 8.51 14.74 -0.14
N HIS A 5 9.59 15.20 0.51
CA HIS A 5 10.77 14.38 0.76
C HIS A 5 10.62 13.55 2.04
N LEU A 6 10.82 12.24 1.93
CA LEU A 6 10.95 11.29 3.03
C LEU A 6 12.35 10.69 3.00
N GLY A 7 13.27 11.28 3.77
CA GLY A 7 14.70 10.97 3.67
C GLY A 7 15.21 11.23 2.26
N ARG A 8 15.69 10.18 1.58
CA ARG A 8 16.16 10.26 0.19
C ARG A 8 15.07 10.07 -0.87
N PHE A 9 13.84 9.75 -0.47
CA PHE A 9 12.74 9.45 -1.39
C PHE A 9 11.83 10.66 -1.57
N THR A 10 11.30 10.84 -2.77
CA THR A 10 10.19 11.77 -3.02
C THR A 10 8.90 10.97 -3.04
N VAL A 11 8.03 11.19 -2.06
CA VAL A 11 6.78 10.45 -1.92
C VAL A 11 5.58 11.33 -2.19
N THR A 12 4.51 10.75 -2.72
CA THR A 12 3.22 11.43 -2.84
C THR A 12 2.68 11.80 -1.47
N ARG A 13 1.81 12.80 -1.40
CA ARG A 13 1.16 13.19 -0.13
C ARG A 13 0.19 12.12 0.38
N VAL A 14 -0.32 11.29 -0.53
CA VAL A 14 -1.24 10.19 -0.24
C VAL A 14 -0.47 8.88 -0.37
N GLY A 15 -0.56 8.05 0.68
CA GLY A 15 -0.01 6.69 0.76
C GLY A 15 -1.11 5.64 0.85
N TYR A 16 -0.73 4.37 0.82
CA TYR A 16 -1.66 3.25 1.00
C TYR A 16 -1.23 2.37 2.17
N GLY A 17 -2.07 2.24 3.19
CA GLY A 17 -1.87 1.31 4.30
C GLY A 17 -2.45 -0.06 3.98
N ALA A 18 -1.60 -1.10 4.01
CA ALA A 18 -1.93 -2.45 3.55
C ALA A 18 -2.45 -3.39 4.65
N MET A 19 -2.74 -2.90 5.86
CA MET A 19 -3.25 -3.74 6.97
C MET A 19 -4.50 -4.54 6.61
N GLN A 20 -5.41 -3.95 5.83
CA GLN A 20 -6.66 -4.62 5.43
C GLN A 20 -6.42 -5.76 4.42
N LEU A 21 -5.23 -5.84 3.82
CA LEU A 21 -4.85 -6.95 2.96
C LEU A 21 -4.27 -8.14 3.75
N ALA A 22 -4.00 -7.98 5.05
CA ALA A 22 -3.51 -9.07 5.89
C ALA A 22 -4.60 -10.08 6.22
N GLY A 23 -4.19 -11.29 6.60
CA GLY A 23 -5.09 -12.36 7.01
C GLY A 23 -5.85 -12.06 8.31
N PRO A 24 -6.69 -13.01 8.79
CA PRO A 24 -7.51 -12.84 9.99
C PRO A 24 -6.69 -12.33 11.19
N GLY A 25 -7.23 -11.35 11.92
CA GLY A 25 -6.52 -10.72 13.04
C GLY A 25 -5.38 -9.79 12.64
N VAL A 26 -5.35 -9.33 11.38
CA VAL A 26 -4.28 -8.50 10.79
C VAL A 26 -2.93 -9.24 10.75
N PHE A 27 -2.96 -10.58 10.74
CA PHE A 27 -1.77 -11.43 10.71
C PHE A 27 -1.85 -12.46 9.59
N GLY A 28 -0.70 -12.74 8.98
CA GLY A 28 -0.58 -13.74 7.92
C GLY A 28 -0.95 -13.24 6.52
N PRO A 29 -0.88 -14.13 5.50
CA PRO A 29 -1.11 -13.77 4.12
C PRO A 29 -2.56 -13.34 3.85
N PRO A 30 -2.81 -12.57 2.78
CA PRO A 30 -4.16 -12.22 2.36
C PRO A 30 -5.01 -13.48 2.15
N GLY A 31 -6.27 -13.45 2.59
CA GLY A 31 -7.23 -14.52 2.31
C GLY A 31 -7.47 -14.72 0.80
N ASN A 32 -7.32 -13.65 0.01
CA ASN A 32 -7.32 -13.68 -1.44
C ASN A 32 -6.13 -12.89 -1.99
N ARG A 33 -5.12 -13.62 -2.50
CA ARG A 33 -3.90 -13.02 -3.05
C ARG A 33 -4.17 -12.20 -4.31
N ASP A 34 -5.05 -12.67 -5.19
CA ASP A 34 -5.28 -12.03 -6.48
C ASP A 34 -6.00 -10.69 -6.34
N GLU A 35 -6.94 -10.64 -5.39
CA GLU A 35 -7.63 -9.40 -5.02
C GLU A 35 -6.66 -8.41 -4.37
N ALA A 36 -5.81 -8.86 -3.44
CA ALA A 36 -4.78 -8.00 -2.85
C ALA A 36 -3.85 -7.41 -3.92
N LEU A 37 -3.43 -8.22 -4.89
CA LEU A 37 -2.64 -7.74 -6.02
C LEU A 37 -3.42 -6.76 -6.91
N ALA A 38 -4.72 -6.98 -7.13
CA ALA A 38 -5.55 -6.06 -7.90
C ALA A 38 -5.64 -4.69 -7.23
N VAL A 39 -5.86 -4.66 -5.91
CA VAL A 39 -5.87 -3.42 -5.12
C VAL A 39 -4.53 -2.70 -5.21
N LEU A 40 -3.41 -3.41 -5.02
CA LEU A 40 -2.07 -2.81 -5.09
C LEU A 40 -1.75 -2.24 -6.48
N ARG A 41 -2.20 -2.90 -7.56
CA ARG A 41 -2.07 -2.36 -8.92
C ARG A 41 -2.85 -1.05 -9.07
N THR A 42 -4.08 -1.00 -8.57
CA THR A 42 -4.90 0.22 -8.59
C THR A 42 -4.25 1.36 -7.81
N VAL A 43 -3.64 1.06 -6.65
CA VAL A 43 -2.92 2.04 -5.83
C VAL A 43 -1.77 2.68 -6.61
N VAL A 44 -0.96 1.87 -7.29
CA VAL A 44 0.15 2.37 -8.12
C VAL A 44 -0.39 3.18 -9.32
N GLN A 45 -1.45 2.70 -9.98
CA GLN A 45 -2.09 3.42 -11.08
C GLN A 45 -2.69 4.77 -10.65
N ALA A 46 -3.16 4.87 -9.41
CA ALA A 46 -3.64 6.12 -8.84
C ALA A 46 -2.50 7.13 -8.56
N GLY A 47 -1.23 6.73 -8.74
CA GLY A 47 -0.05 7.57 -8.57
C GLY A 47 0.57 7.50 -7.17
N VAL A 48 0.06 6.63 -6.29
CA VAL A 48 0.66 6.42 -4.96
C VAL A 48 1.98 5.66 -5.12
N ASN A 49 3.03 6.19 -4.49
CA ASN A 49 4.38 5.61 -4.58
C ASN A 49 4.98 5.18 -3.24
N HIS A 50 4.19 5.20 -2.17
CA HIS A 50 4.58 4.66 -0.87
C HIS A 50 3.43 3.85 -0.27
N ILE A 51 3.74 2.62 0.13
CA ILE A 51 2.82 1.64 0.69
C ILE A 51 3.34 1.25 2.07
N ASP A 52 2.52 1.46 3.09
CA ASP A 52 2.80 1.05 4.45
C ASP A 52 2.28 -0.36 4.70
N ARG A 53 3.10 -1.20 5.32
CA ARG A 53 2.73 -2.55 5.75
C ARG A 53 3.15 -2.70 7.20
N HIS A 54 2.19 -3.06 8.05
CA HIS A 54 2.49 -3.58 9.37
C HIS A 54 2.66 -5.11 9.31
N PHE A 55 3.60 -5.65 10.11
CA PHE A 55 3.71 -7.08 10.37
C PHE A 55 2.75 -7.52 11.46
#